data_AF-K9X331-F1
#
_entry.id   AF-K9X331-F1
#
_cell.length_a   1.000
_cell.length_b   1.000
_cell.length_c   1.000
_cell.angle_alpha   90.00
_cell.angle_beta   90.00
_cell.angle_gamma   90.00
#
_symmetry.space_group_name_H-M   'P 1'
#
loop_
_entity.id
_entity.type
_entity.pdbx_description
1 polymer ?
#
loop_
_entity_poly.entity_id
_entity_poly.type
_entity_poly.pdbx_seq_one_letter_code
_entity_poly.pdbx_strand_id
1 'polypeptide(L)'
;MNRKFILALLSSPVVFMSMLSMVMMARPVHASEINPAGTHLSCARSPHRANAGKVCIRVSNSAPSPAKAEVQVALVQPNEIAELEFTEEESNEAINLFGCDCPPCLNAVRKMRGLAPMPV
;
A
#
# COMPACT_ATOMS: atom_id res chain seq x y z
N MET A 1 -43.39 -21.12 -9.18
CA MET A 1 -42.60 -21.08 -10.44
C MET A 1 -43.55 -21.32 -11.62
N ASN A 2 -43.78 -20.32 -12.48
CA ASN A 2 -44.77 -20.42 -13.56
C ASN A 2 -44.27 -21.35 -14.68
N ARG A 3 -44.77 -22.60 -14.74
CA ARG A 3 -44.41 -23.60 -15.76
C ARG A 3 -44.61 -23.10 -17.20
N LYS A 4 -45.58 -22.21 -17.40
CA LYS A 4 -45.85 -21.55 -18.70
C LYS A 4 -44.67 -20.70 -19.19
N PHE A 5 -43.94 -20.08 -18.26
CA PHE A 5 -42.78 -19.25 -18.58
C PHE A 5 -41.58 -20.10 -19.02
N ILE A 6 -41.38 -21.25 -18.37
CA ILE A 6 -40.33 -22.22 -18.73
C ILE A 6 -40.59 -22.81 -20.12
N LEU A 7 -41.86 -23.12 -20.44
CA LEU A 7 -42.24 -23.62 -21.76
C LEU A 7 -42.04 -22.58 -22.88
N ALA A 8 -42.28 -21.29 -22.60
CA ALA A 8 -42.01 -20.21 -23.55
C ALA A 8 -40.52 -20.00 -23.82
N LEU A 9 -39.67 -20.22 -22.81
CA LEU A 9 -38.21 -20.17 -22.95
C LEU A 9 -37.65 -21.34 -23.78
N LEU A 10 -38.30 -22.50 -23.75
CA LEU A 10 -37.90 -23.69 -24.53
C LEU A 10 -38.41 -23.69 -25.97
N SER A 11 -39.51 -22.98 -26.27
CA SER A 11 -40.10 -22.94 -27.62
C SER A 11 -39.45 -21.93 -28.56
N SER A 12 -38.52 -21.10 -28.07
CA SER A 12 -37.82 -20.07 -28.85
C SER A 12 -36.30 -20.19 -28.71
N PRO A 13 -35.66 -21.19 -29.37
CA PRO A 13 -34.25 -21.51 -29.21
C PRO A 13 -33.29 -20.33 -29.45
N VAL A 14 -33.70 -19.39 -30.29
CA VAL A 14 -32.87 -18.23 -30.71
C VAL A 14 -32.67 -17.23 -29.57
N VAL A 15 -33.68 -17.03 -28.71
CA VAL A 15 -33.63 -16.03 -27.65
C VAL A 15 -32.85 -16.54 -26.43
N PHE A 16 -32.98 -17.84 -26.15
CA PHE A 16 -32.26 -18.49 -25.04
C PHE A 16 -30.75 -18.60 -25.32
N MET A 17 -30.36 -18.95 -26.55
CA MET A 17 -28.95 -19.00 -26.95
C MET A 17 -28.30 -17.61 -26.99
N SER A 18 -29.07 -16.57 -27.35
CA SER A 18 -28.57 -15.19 -27.36
C SER A 18 -28.21 -14.69 -25.95
N MET A 19 -28.96 -15.05 -24.90
CA MET A 19 -28.62 -14.63 -23.53
C MET A 19 -27.48 -15.45 -22.92
N LEU A 20 -27.37 -16.74 -23.27
CA LEU A 20 -26.29 -17.59 -22.76
C LEU A 20 -24.90 -17.19 -23.33
N SER A 21 -24.87 -16.62 -24.54
CA SER A 21 -23.64 -16.16 -25.21
C SER A 21 -22.93 -15.02 -24.46
N MET A 22 -23.67 -14.14 -23.77
CA MET A 22 -23.07 -13.03 -23.00
C MET A 22 -22.38 -13.46 -21.70
N VAL A 23 -22.69 -14.64 -21.16
CA VAL A 23 -22.15 -15.08 -19.86
C VAL A 23 -20.74 -15.70 -19.97
N MET A 24 -20.31 -16.08 -21.18
CA MET A 24 -19.03 -16.77 -21.40
C MET A 24 -17.82 -15.84 -21.61
N MET A 25 -18.01 -14.52 -21.61
CA MET A 25 -16.94 -13.54 -21.83
C MET A 25 -16.47 -12.79 -20.57
N ALA A 26 -16.96 -13.17 -19.39
CA ALA A 26 -16.40 -12.68 -18.14
C ALA A 26 -15.24 -13.58 -17.69
N ARG A 27 -14.14 -13.59 -18.46
CA ARG A 27 -12.84 -13.92 -17.86
C ARG A 27 -12.36 -12.66 -17.16
N PRO A 28 -12.43 -12.54 -15.83
CA PRO A 28 -11.66 -11.49 -15.17
C PRO A 28 -10.21 -11.72 -15.58
N VAL A 29 -9.64 -10.76 -16.30
CA VAL A 29 -8.18 -10.65 -16.37
C VAL A 29 -7.77 -10.22 -14.97
N HIS A 30 -7.64 -11.20 -14.08
CA HIS A 30 -6.82 -11.03 -12.90
C HIS A 30 -5.43 -10.75 -13.44
N ALA A 31 -4.93 -9.54 -13.17
CA ALA A 31 -3.50 -9.29 -13.24
C ALA A 31 -2.86 -10.31 -12.29
N SER A 32 -2.37 -11.41 -12.83
CA SER A 32 -1.50 -12.32 -12.12
C SER A 32 -0.35 -11.47 -11.64
N GLU A 33 -0.26 -11.24 -10.32
CA GLU A 33 1.00 -10.83 -9.73
C GLU A 33 2.00 -11.89 -10.17
N ILE A 34 2.90 -11.48 -11.08
CA ILE A 34 4.04 -12.30 -11.43
C ILE A 34 4.85 -12.27 -10.15
N ASN A 35 4.66 -13.26 -9.28
CA ASN A 35 5.64 -13.56 -8.24
C ASN A 35 6.91 -13.86 -9.03
N PRO A 36 7.89 -12.94 -9.11
CA PRO A 36 9.08 -13.20 -9.87
C PRO A 36 9.89 -14.16 -9.00
N ALA A 37 9.65 -15.44 -9.19
CA ALA A 37 10.43 -16.51 -8.60
C ALA A 37 11.89 -16.29 -9.03
N GLY A 38 12.66 -15.60 -8.19
CA GLY A 38 14.06 -15.26 -8.45
C GLY A 38 14.46 -13.85 -8.05
N THR A 39 13.60 -12.84 -8.28
CA THR A 39 13.89 -11.49 -7.80
C THR A 39 13.12 -11.29 -6.51
N HIS A 40 13.80 -11.40 -5.38
CA HIS A 40 13.27 -11.09 -4.04
C HIS A 40 12.86 -9.62 -3.91
N LEU A 41 12.11 -9.05 -4.84
CA LEU A 41 11.75 -7.64 -4.94
C LEU A 41 10.23 -7.53 -5.04
N SER A 42 9.63 -6.68 -4.21
CA SER A 42 8.20 -6.37 -4.23
C SER A 42 7.99 -4.86 -4.27
N CYS A 43 6.92 -4.41 -4.93
CA CYS A 43 6.56 -2.99 -5.00
C CYS A 43 5.64 -2.63 -3.84
N ALA A 44 6.17 -1.97 -2.81
CA ALA A 44 5.39 -1.49 -1.66
C ALA A 44 5.17 0.03 -1.73
N ARG A 45 4.09 0.52 -1.13
CA ARG A 45 3.89 1.97 -0.96
C ARG A 45 4.91 2.48 0.06
N SER A 46 5.64 3.55 -0.29
CA SER A 46 6.59 4.14 0.65
C SER A 46 5.86 4.88 1.75
N PRO A 47 6.09 4.57 3.04
CA PRO A 47 5.56 5.36 4.15
C PRO A 47 6.27 6.71 4.30
N HIS A 48 7.36 6.93 3.54
CA HIS A 48 8.22 8.11 3.65
C HIS A 48 8.02 9.12 2.51
N ARG A 49 7.12 8.87 1.56
CA ARG A 49 6.79 9.84 0.50
C ARG A 49 5.38 10.38 0.68
N ALA A 50 5.25 11.71 0.60
CA ALA A 50 3.97 12.38 0.62
C ALA A 50 3.06 11.97 -0.57
N ASN A 51 3.66 11.69 -1.73
CA ASN A 51 2.95 11.16 -2.90
C ASN A 51 2.86 9.63 -2.86
N ALA A 52 1.78 9.08 -3.42
CA ALA A 52 1.45 7.65 -3.49
C ALA A 52 2.39 6.78 -4.37
N GLY A 53 3.67 7.15 -4.45
CA GLY A 53 4.69 6.43 -5.20
C GLY A 53 4.97 5.05 -4.59
N LYS A 54 5.14 4.05 -5.46
CA LYS A 54 5.61 2.72 -5.08
C LYS A 54 7.14 2.69 -5.11
N VAL A 55 7.74 1.97 -4.17
CA VAL A 55 9.18 1.70 -4.10
C VAL A 55 9.42 0.19 -4.17
N CYS A 56 10.54 -0.23 -4.77
CA CYS A 56 10.95 -1.63 -4.77
C CYS A 56 11.61 -1.98 -3.44
N ILE A 57 11.03 -2.88 -2.66
CA ILE A 57 11.58 -3.43 -1.43
C ILE A 57 12.10 -4.84 -1.67
N ARG A 58 13.17 -5.23 -0.98
CA ARG A 58 13.65 -6.61 -1.03
C ARG A 58 12.84 -7.48 -0.05
N VAL A 59 12.17 -8.51 -0.54
CA VAL A 59 11.41 -9.46 0.28
C VAL A 59 12.34 -10.57 0.76
N SER A 60 12.67 -10.58 2.04
CA SER A 60 13.36 -11.72 2.67
C SER A 60 12.36 -12.86 2.92
N ASN A 61 12.78 -14.11 2.67
CA ASN A 61 11.99 -15.31 3.02
C ASN A 61 11.95 -15.60 4.53
N SER A 62 12.45 -14.68 5.36
CA SER A 62 12.32 -14.77 6.81
C SER A 62 10.84 -14.63 7.16
N ALA A 63 10.35 -15.43 8.11
CA ALA A 63 9.02 -15.27 8.70
C ALA A 63 8.73 -13.78 8.96
N PRO A 64 7.50 -13.29 8.70
CA PRO A 64 7.18 -11.89 8.94
C PRO A 64 7.62 -11.54 10.35
N SER A 65 8.57 -10.61 10.45
CA SER A 65 8.92 -9.99 11.72
C SER A 65 7.60 -9.61 12.38
N PRO A 66 7.41 -9.86 13.69
CA PRO A 66 6.19 -9.47 14.37
C PRO A 66 5.87 -8.03 13.99
N ALA A 67 4.60 -7.81 13.61
CA ALA A 67 4.09 -6.54 13.12
C ALA A 67 4.80 -5.41 13.87
N LYS A 68 5.54 -4.57 13.12
CA LYS A 68 6.19 -3.37 13.67
C LYS A 68 5.17 -2.74 14.59
N ALA A 69 5.53 -2.63 15.87
CA ALA A 69 4.65 -2.14 16.92
C ALA A 69 3.83 -1.00 16.35
N GLU A 70 2.51 -1.20 16.33
CA GLU A 70 1.55 -0.19 15.96
C GLU A 70 2.04 1.09 16.65
N VAL A 71 2.47 2.07 15.86
CA VAL A 71 2.87 3.35 16.41
C VAL A 71 1.59 3.89 17.01
N GLN A 72 1.44 3.69 18.31
CA GLN A 72 0.40 4.31 19.08
C GLN A 72 0.70 5.79 18.95
N VAL A 73 -0.02 6.44 18.05
CA VAL A 73 -0.11 7.90 18.03
C VAL A 73 -0.74 8.23 19.37
N ALA A 74 0.11 8.51 20.36
CA ALA A 74 -0.35 8.96 21.65
C ALA A 74 -1.23 10.19 21.36
N LEU A 75 -2.46 10.17 21.87
CA LEU A 75 -3.33 11.32 21.87
C LEU A 75 -2.63 12.39 22.70
N VAL A 76 -1.87 13.26 22.01
CA VAL A 76 -1.17 14.38 22.63
C VAL A 76 -2.24 15.23 23.30
N GLN A 77 -2.15 15.37 24.63
CA GLN A 77 -2.99 16.32 25.34
C GLN A 77 -2.70 17.70 24.74
N PRO A 78 -3.72 18.51 24.38
CA PRO A 78 -3.54 19.75 23.62
C PRO A 78 -2.60 20.79 24.27
N ASN A 79 -2.23 20.61 25.54
CA ASN A 79 -1.33 21.49 26.27
C ASN A 79 0.15 21.03 26.30
N GLU A 80 0.50 19.88 25.74
CA GLU A 80 1.88 19.36 25.67
C GLU A 80 2.31 19.16 24.21
N ILE A 81 2.22 20.22 23.40
CA ILE A 81 2.88 20.23 22.09
C ILE A 81 4.38 20.38 22.36
N ALA A 82 5.08 19.26 22.49
CA ALA A 82 6.54 19.25 22.54
C ALA A 82 7.06 19.67 21.15
N GLU A 83 7.62 20.87 21.06
CA GLU A 83 8.31 21.31 19.85
C GLU A 83 9.55 20.44 19.63
N LEU A 84 9.69 19.89 18.42
CA LEU A 84 10.85 19.10 18.06
C LEU A 84 12.02 20.03 17.74
N GLU A 85 13.14 19.87 18.45
CA GLU A 85 14.34 20.68 18.24
C GLU A 85 15.26 20.05 17.18
N PHE A 86 15.30 20.68 16.00
CA PHE A 86 16.18 20.34 14.88
C PHE A 86 16.70 21.61 14.20
N THR A 87 17.84 21.53 13.52
CA THR A 87 18.41 22.69 12.82
C THR A 87 17.88 22.82 11.38
N GLU A 88 17.96 24.02 10.80
CA GLU A 88 17.57 24.22 9.39
C GLU A 88 18.39 23.33 8.44
N GLU A 89 19.66 23.06 8.76
CA GLU A 89 20.51 22.17 7.97
C GLU A 89 20.02 20.72 8.03
N GLU A 90 19.55 20.25 9.19
CA GLU A 90 18.96 18.91 9.33
C GLU A 90 17.66 18.80 8.51
N SER A 91 16.81 19.83 8.53
CA SER A 91 15.58 19.88 7.74
C SER A 91 15.86 19.90 6.23
N ASN A 92 16.76 20.78 5.78
CA ASN A 92 17.14 20.89 4.37
C ASN A 92 17.76 19.59 3.84
N GLU A 93 18.60 18.92 4.63
CA GLU A 93 19.16 17.61 4.26
C GLU A 93 18.07 16.54 4.18
N ALA A 94 17.14 16.50 5.13
CA ALA A 94 16.03 15.56 5.12
C ALA A 94 15.13 15.76 3.87
N ILE A 95 14.82 17.00 3.53
CA ILE A 95 14.06 17.33 2.32
C ILE A 95 14.83 16.92 1.06
N ASN A 96 16.14 17.19 0.99
CA ASN A 96 16.95 16.83 -0.17
C ASN A 96 17.05 15.31 -0.37
N LEU A 97 17.16 14.53 0.71
CA LEU A 97 17.32 13.07 0.64
C LEU A 97 15.98 12.31 0.51
N PHE A 98 14.93 12.77 1.19
CA PHE A 98 13.67 12.04 1.34
C PHE A 98 12.47 12.76 0.73
N GLY A 99 12.58 14.06 0.47
CA GLY A 99 11.49 14.90 -0.05
C GLY A 99 10.55 15.44 1.02
N CYS A 100 10.86 15.27 2.30
CA CYS A 100 10.14 15.83 3.44
C CYS A 100 11.03 15.86 4.70
N ASP A 101 10.66 16.70 5.66
CA ASP A 101 11.31 16.90 6.96
C ASP A 101 10.49 16.34 8.14
N CYS A 102 9.70 15.29 7.89
CA CYS A 102 8.94 14.66 8.98
C CYS A 102 9.88 14.00 10.01
N PRO A 103 9.45 13.79 11.27
CA PRO A 103 10.33 13.29 12.32
C PRO A 103 11.09 11.98 12.00
N PRO A 104 10.50 10.99 11.29
CA PRO A 104 11.24 9.82 10.82
C PRO A 104 12.38 10.16 9.85
N CYS A 105 12.21 11.15 8.97
CA CYS A 105 13.21 11.58 8.00
C CYS A 105 14.35 12.36 8.67
N LEU A 106 14.03 13.24 9.62
CA LEU A 106 15.04 13.90 10.46
C LEU A 106 15.84 12.87 11.28
N ASN A 107 15.17 11.86 11.85
CA ASN A 107 15.86 10.79 12.57
C ASN A 107 16.74 9.91 11.66
N ALA A 108 16.37 9.76 10.39
CA ALA A 108 17.24 9.10 9.41
C ALA A 108 18.51 9.92 9.14
N VAL A 109 18.41 11.25 9.00
CA VAL A 109 19.57 12.16 8.89
C VAL A 109 20.48 12.05 10.11
N ARG A 110 19.91 12.15 11.33
CA ARG A 110 20.68 12.00 12.57
C ARG A 110 21.40 10.67 12.66
N LYS A 111 20.74 9.57 12.27
CA LYS A 111 21.34 8.24 12.24
C LYS A 111 22.52 8.17 11.26
N MET A 112 22.43 8.79 10.09
CA MET A 112 23.54 8.87 9.12
C MET A 112 24.72 9.68 9.66
N ARG A 113 24.45 10.71 10.48
CA ARG A 113 25.46 11.53 11.17
C ARG A 113 25.97 10.92 12.49
N GLY A 114 25.48 9.74 12.89
CA GLY A 114 25.83 9.09 14.16
C GLY A 114 25.25 9.77 15.41
N LEU A 115 24.23 10.62 15.25
CA LEU A 115 23.53 11.30 16.34
C LEU A 115 22.35 10.46 16.87
N ALA A 116 21.97 10.72 18.12
CA ALA A 116 20.80 10.09 18.72
C ALA A 116 19.50 10.56 18.03
N PRO A 117 18.50 9.68 17.85
CA PRO A 117 17.21 10.06 17.30
C PRO A 117 16.46 10.98 18.29
N MET A 118 15.68 11.91 17.74
CA MET A 118 14.70 12.69 18.49
C MET A 118 13.61 11.79 19.06
N PRO A 119 13.10 12.09 20.26
CA PRO A 119 11.90 11.46 20.78
C PRO A 119 10.72 11.86 19.88
N VAL A 120 9.99 10.86 19.37
CA VAL A 120 8.84 11.01 18.47
C VAL A 120 7.64 10.27 19.01
#